data_AF-A0A9P6KAQ2-F1
#
_entry.id   AF-A0A9P6KAQ2-F1
#
_cell.length_a   1.000
_cell.length_b   1.000
_cell.length_c   1.000
_cell.angle_alpha   90.00
_cell.angle_beta   90.00
_cell.angle_gamma   90.00
#
_symmetry.space_group_name_H-M   'P 1'
#
loop_
_entity.id
_entity.type
_entity.pdbx_description
1 polymer ?
#
loop_
_entity_poly.entity_id
_entity_poly.type
_entity_poly.pdbx_seq_one_letter_code
_entity_poly.pdbx_strand_id
1 'polypeptide(L)'
;EIDKVLKKVAEGIETFEETFEKIQTSTNANQKEKYESDLKKEIKKLQRLRDQIKTWISSSDIKDKRALLDNRKLIEQQMEKFKAIEKEMKTKAYSREGLIMSGRMDPKEKEKAEVCNWIADRVEALNIQIEGLEAEVETLQAGAKKGKVLAAARGRISELEEKIERHKWHQGRLELILRLLENGQVDTDKVVTIQEDVNYYVDENTDPFFAEDEEIYSDLNLEEEEEYFVVGMEDHSHKGSEDSKDDHPELAPKRHLKEAESDATSLPIRAGTSKPVPAK
;
A
#
# COMPACT_ATOMS: atom_id res chain seq x y z
N GLU A 1 44.98 10.47 36.61
CA GLU A 1 44.23 9.84 35.49
C GLU A 1 42.74 9.74 35.79
N ILE A 2 42.37 9.22 36.98
CA ILE A 2 40.98 9.14 37.46
C ILE A 2 40.26 10.50 37.39
N ASP A 3 40.84 11.56 37.95
CA ASP A 3 40.20 12.90 37.95
C ASP A 3 39.92 13.44 36.54
N LYS A 4 40.78 13.11 35.57
CA LYS A 4 40.59 13.50 34.17
C LYS A 4 39.39 12.78 33.55
N VAL A 5 39.16 11.51 33.91
CA VAL A 5 37.99 10.76 33.47
C VAL A 5 36.73 11.24 34.20
N LEU A 6 36.79 11.52 35.50
CA LEU A 6 35.66 12.09 36.23
C LEU A 6 35.23 13.44 35.66
N LYS A 7 36.19 14.30 35.27
CA LYS A 7 35.87 15.56 34.59
C LYS A 7 35.18 15.34 33.24
N LYS A 8 35.63 14.37 32.44
CA LYS A 8 34.96 14.00 31.17
C LYS A 8 33.55 13.45 31.39
N VAL A 9 33.32 12.74 32.49
CA VAL A 9 31.98 12.27 32.85
C VAL A 9 31.08 13.47 33.14
N ALA A 10 31.54 14.44 33.94
CA ALA A 10 30.77 15.65 34.22
C ALA A 10 30.43 16.43 32.94
N GLU A 11 31.43 16.69 32.08
CA GLU A 11 31.24 17.37 30.78
C GLU A 11 30.26 16.62 29.86
N GLY A 12 30.35 15.29 29.82
CA GLY A 12 29.45 14.45 29.02
C GLY A 12 28.02 14.43 29.56
N ILE A 13 27.84 14.47 30.88
CA ILE A 13 26.52 14.58 31.51
C ILE A 13 25.88 15.94 31.19
N GLU A 14 26.64 17.03 31.32
CA GLU A 14 26.16 18.39 31.00
C GLU A 14 25.74 18.50 29.53
N THR A 15 26.57 17.99 28.62
CA THR A 15 26.26 17.95 27.17
C THR A 15 25.01 17.12 26.87
N PHE A 16 24.84 16.00 27.58
CA PHE A 16 23.66 15.15 27.46
C PHE A 16 22.40 15.89 27.94
N GLU A 17 22.44 16.56 29.09
CA GLU A 17 21.30 17.31 29.61
C GLU A 17 20.95 18.52 28.74
N GLU A 18 21.94 19.26 28.23
CA GLU A 18 21.72 20.38 27.31
C GLU A 18 21.06 19.93 26.00
N THR A 19 21.56 18.82 25.42
CA THR A 19 20.97 18.27 24.19
C THR A 19 19.58 17.72 24.43
N PHE A 20 19.34 17.15 25.63
CA PHE A 20 18.04 16.66 26.03
C PHE A 20 17.00 17.78 26.14
N GLU A 21 17.36 18.89 26.78
CA GLU A 21 16.49 20.06 26.87
C GLU A 21 16.14 20.62 25.47
N LYS A 22 17.11 20.62 24.55
CA LYS A 22 16.88 21.01 23.14
C LYS A 22 15.89 20.09 22.42
N ILE A 23 15.85 18.78 22.70
CA ILE A 23 14.84 17.88 22.12
C ILE A 23 13.43 18.17 22.64
N GLN A 24 13.32 18.46 23.95
CA GLN A 24 12.03 18.75 24.56
C GLN A 24 11.44 20.07 24.10
N THR A 25 12.29 21.09 23.92
CA THR A 25 11.87 22.44 23.53
C THR A 25 11.77 22.64 22.03
N SER A 26 12.53 21.91 21.22
CA SER A 26 12.44 22.03 19.76
C SER A 26 11.06 21.59 19.27
N THR A 27 10.52 22.28 18.27
CA THR A 27 9.30 21.91 17.54
C THR A 27 9.62 21.41 16.12
N ASN A 28 10.85 21.61 15.65
CA ASN A 28 11.30 21.26 14.31
C ASN A 28 11.74 19.78 14.24
N ALA A 29 11.13 19.02 13.32
CA ALA A 29 11.38 17.58 13.18
C ALA A 29 12.84 17.24 12.82
N ASN A 30 13.43 17.93 11.84
CA ASN A 30 14.81 17.70 11.40
C ASN A 30 15.82 17.98 12.52
N GLN A 31 15.55 18.99 13.35
CA GLN A 31 16.39 19.29 14.50
C GLN A 31 16.26 18.23 15.60
N LYS A 32 15.05 17.71 15.85
CA LYS A 32 14.84 16.62 16.82
C LYS A 32 15.62 15.36 16.45
N GLU A 33 15.59 14.95 15.19
CA GLU A 33 16.37 13.79 14.72
C GLU A 33 17.87 13.99 14.88
N LYS A 34 18.37 15.20 14.56
CA LYS A 34 19.77 15.54 14.76
C LYS A 34 20.17 15.44 16.24
N TYR A 35 19.39 16.05 17.12
CA TYR A 35 19.65 16.02 18.55
C TYR A 35 19.52 14.59 19.13
N GLU A 36 18.63 13.76 18.61
CA GLU A 36 18.51 12.35 19.00
C GLU A 36 19.80 11.57 18.65
N SER A 37 20.32 11.77 17.43
CA SER A 37 21.60 11.19 17.01
C SER A 37 22.75 11.64 17.92
N ASP A 38 22.76 12.91 18.31
CA ASP A 38 23.79 13.48 19.18
C ASP A 38 23.67 12.96 20.63
N LEU A 39 22.46 12.85 21.19
CA LEU A 39 22.23 12.17 22.48
C LEU A 39 22.70 10.71 22.46
N LYS A 40 22.42 9.99 21.37
CA LYS A 40 22.83 8.59 21.21
C LYS A 40 24.35 8.44 21.14
N LYS A 41 25.06 9.40 20.55
CA LYS A 41 26.53 9.42 20.57
C LYS A 41 27.04 9.71 21.98
N GLU A 42 26.47 10.68 22.67
CA GLU A 42 26.91 11.09 24.00
C GLU A 42 26.68 10.00 25.04
N ILE A 43 25.51 9.34 25.02
CA ILE A 43 25.24 8.23 25.94
C ILE A 43 26.19 7.05 25.73
N LYS A 44 26.60 6.76 24.48
CA LYS A 44 27.62 5.74 24.20
C LYS A 44 29.00 6.12 24.75
N LYS A 45 29.36 7.41 24.77
CA LYS A 45 30.62 7.87 25.41
C LYS A 45 30.54 7.67 26.93
N LEU A 46 29.44 8.09 27.55
CA LEU A 46 29.20 7.91 28.98
C LEU A 46 29.24 6.42 29.37
N GLN A 47 28.65 5.53 28.57
CA GLN A 47 28.74 4.07 28.78
C GLN A 47 30.18 3.56 28.84
N ARG A 48 31.05 3.99 27.91
CA ARG A 48 32.48 3.60 27.91
C ARG A 48 33.20 4.10 29.17
N LEU A 49 32.93 5.33 29.58
CA LEU A 49 33.50 5.91 30.81
C LEU A 49 33.00 5.16 32.05
N ARG A 50 31.72 4.75 32.07
CA ARG A 50 31.14 3.93 33.14
C ARG A 50 31.83 2.57 33.25
N ASP A 51 32.11 1.92 32.13
CA ASP A 51 32.79 0.62 32.14
C ASP A 51 34.27 0.75 32.54
N GLN A 52 34.93 1.85 32.14
CA GLN A 52 36.27 2.19 32.65
C GLN A 52 36.26 2.40 34.17
N ILE A 53 35.28 3.15 34.69
CA ILE A 53 35.07 3.36 36.13
C ILE A 53 34.78 2.03 36.85
N LYS A 54 33.99 1.14 36.24
CA LYS A 54 33.71 -0.20 36.79
C LYS A 54 35.00 -1.02 36.98
N THR A 55 35.91 -0.99 36.00
CA THR A 55 37.22 -1.67 36.11
C THR A 55 38.06 -1.09 37.25
N TRP A 56 38.05 0.23 37.42
CA TRP A 56 38.75 0.89 38.53
C TRP A 56 38.14 0.56 39.90
N ILE A 57 36.81 0.48 40.00
CA ILE A 57 36.14 0.04 41.23
C ILE A 57 36.53 -1.40 41.60
N SER A 58 36.75 -2.28 40.62
CA SER A 58 37.20 -3.66 40.86
C SER A 58 38.69 -3.77 41.20
N SER A 59 39.51 -2.74 40.91
CA SER A 59 40.93 -2.73 41.28
C SER A 59 41.10 -2.56 42.80
N SER A 60 42.08 -3.28 43.35
CA SER A 60 42.54 -3.14 44.74
C SER A 60 43.45 -1.93 44.96
N ASP A 61 43.95 -1.30 43.89
CA ASP A 61 44.93 -0.21 43.96
C ASP A 61 44.31 1.14 44.37
N ILE A 62 42.97 1.23 44.32
CA ILE A 62 42.21 2.44 44.63
C ILE A 62 41.59 2.31 46.01
N LYS A 63 42.06 3.16 46.94
CA LYS A 63 41.61 3.17 48.34
C LYS A 63 40.26 3.88 48.53
N ASP A 64 40.06 5.03 47.89
CA ASP A 64 38.79 5.77 47.94
C ASP A 64 38.00 5.59 46.64
N LYS A 65 36.85 4.91 46.74
CA LYS A 65 35.97 4.58 45.61
C LYS A 65 34.70 5.42 45.60
N ARG A 66 34.51 6.34 46.54
CA ARG A 66 33.25 7.12 46.69
C ARG A 66 32.93 7.91 45.42
N ALA A 67 33.88 8.73 44.96
CA ALA A 67 33.70 9.54 43.75
C ALA A 67 33.45 8.68 42.49
N LEU A 68 34.08 7.50 42.39
CA LEU A 68 33.87 6.56 41.29
C LEU A 68 32.45 5.96 41.30
N LEU A 69 31.95 5.59 42.48
CA LEU A 69 30.61 5.06 42.66
C LEU A 69 29.54 6.12 42.33
N ASP A 70 29.73 7.36 42.79
CA ASP A 70 28.81 8.46 42.54
C ASP A 70 28.71 8.78 41.04
N ASN A 71 29.85 8.90 40.36
CA ASN A 71 29.89 9.15 38.92
C ASN A 71 29.31 7.99 38.11
N ARG A 72 29.57 6.73 38.51
CA ARG A 72 28.94 5.56 37.90
C ARG A 72 27.42 5.61 38.01
N LYS A 73 26.90 5.99 39.18
CA LYS A 73 25.45 6.13 39.41
C LYS A 73 24.84 7.25 38.57
N LEU A 74 25.52 8.39 38.45
CA LEU A 74 25.08 9.49 37.59
C LEU A 74 24.97 9.07 36.12
N ILE A 75 25.97 8.35 35.60
CA ILE A 75 25.91 7.82 34.22
C ILE A 75 24.74 6.85 34.05
N GLU A 76 24.52 5.95 35.01
CA GLU A 76 23.40 5.00 34.98
C GLU A 76 22.04 5.72 34.97
N GLN A 77 21.89 6.83 35.71
CA GLN A 77 20.68 7.67 35.66
C GLN A 77 20.47 8.31 34.27
N GLN A 78 21.53 8.83 33.65
CA GLN A 78 21.41 9.39 32.29
C GLN A 78 21.06 8.30 31.26
N MET A 79 21.54 7.07 31.45
CA MET A 79 21.17 5.92 30.59
C MET A 79 19.68 5.57 30.71
N GLU A 80 19.13 5.61 31.92
CA GLU A 80 17.68 5.39 32.12
C GLU A 80 16.85 6.52 31.50
N LYS A 81 17.26 7.79 31.68
CA LYS A 81 16.61 8.92 31.01
C LYS A 81 16.63 8.75 29.49
N PHE A 82 17.79 8.43 28.89
CA PHE A 82 17.90 8.18 27.45
C PHE A 82 16.94 7.07 26.98
N LYS A 83 16.83 5.97 27.74
CA LYS A 83 15.96 4.84 27.39
C LYS A 83 14.48 5.20 27.41
N ALA A 84 14.04 6.02 28.36
CA ALA A 84 12.66 6.50 28.42
C ALA A 84 12.31 7.34 27.17
N ILE A 85 13.24 8.20 26.76
CA ILE A 85 13.07 9.09 25.60
C ILE A 85 13.12 8.30 24.30
N GLU A 86 14.11 7.40 24.13
CA GLU A 86 14.21 6.56 22.93
C GLU A 86 12.94 5.74 22.75
N LYS A 87 12.33 5.25 23.85
CA LYS A 87 11.03 4.59 23.81
C LYS A 87 9.90 5.54 23.38
N GLU A 88 9.79 6.71 24.00
CA GLU A 88 8.74 7.70 23.69
C GLU A 88 8.84 8.21 22.25
N MET A 89 10.05 8.54 21.79
CA MET A 89 10.31 9.04 20.44
C MET A 89 10.08 7.97 19.39
N LYS A 90 10.52 6.73 19.64
CA LYS A 90 10.31 5.63 18.69
C LYS A 90 8.84 5.28 18.54
N THR A 91 8.04 5.30 19.61
CA THR A 91 6.59 5.09 19.53
C THR A 91 5.89 6.25 18.81
N LYS A 92 6.33 7.49 18.99
CA LYS A 92 5.80 8.65 18.27
C LYS A 92 6.28 8.73 16.82
N ALA A 93 7.41 8.11 16.47
CA ALA A 93 7.94 8.03 15.11
C ALA A 93 7.06 7.17 14.20
N TYR A 94 6.60 5.99 14.65
CA TYR A 94 5.67 5.17 13.87
C TYR A 94 4.33 5.89 13.59
N SER A 95 3.88 6.76 14.49
CA SER A 95 2.69 7.60 14.30
C SER A 95 2.92 8.82 13.40
N ARG A 96 4.17 9.24 13.20
CA ARG A 96 4.54 10.44 12.42
C ARG A 96 5.02 10.06 11.01
N GLU A 97 5.65 8.91 10.85
CA GLU A 97 6.14 8.40 9.57
C GLU A 97 5.00 8.01 8.64
N GLY A 98 3.88 7.50 9.17
CA GLY A 98 2.63 7.33 8.41
C GLY A 98 2.05 8.66 7.88
N LEU A 99 2.26 9.77 8.59
CA LEU A 99 1.84 11.12 8.18
C LEU A 99 2.84 11.80 7.23
N ILE A 100 4.13 11.45 7.30
CA ILE A 100 5.16 11.95 6.37
C ILE A 100 5.09 11.21 5.04
N MET A 101 4.69 9.94 5.06
CA MET A 101 4.50 9.13 3.86
C MET A 101 3.29 9.60 3.04
N SER A 102 2.22 10.11 3.67
CA SER A 102 1.11 10.76 2.97
C SER A 102 1.48 12.15 2.39
N GLY A 103 2.49 12.82 2.94
CA GLY A 103 3.01 14.10 2.43
C GLY A 103 4.09 13.99 1.34
N ARG A 104 4.39 12.76 0.90
CA ARG A 104 5.47 12.44 -0.05
C ARG A 104 5.01 11.88 -1.40
N MET A 105 3.70 11.88 -1.67
CA MET A 105 3.22 11.64 -3.03
C MET A 105 3.82 12.71 -3.95
N ASP A 106 4.43 12.27 -5.05
CA ASP A 106 4.84 13.18 -6.12
C ASP A 106 3.63 14.03 -6.53
N PRO A 107 3.76 15.34 -6.82
CA PRO A 107 2.63 16.16 -7.25
C PRO A 107 1.79 15.54 -8.37
N LYS A 108 2.43 14.80 -9.29
CA LYS A 108 1.72 14.07 -10.36
C LYS A 108 0.98 12.84 -9.85
N GLU A 109 1.55 12.11 -8.89
CA GLU A 109 0.86 10.98 -8.25
C GLU A 109 -0.32 11.45 -7.41
N LYS A 110 -0.21 12.61 -6.76
CA LYS A 110 -1.30 13.24 -6.01
C LYS A 110 -2.44 13.66 -6.93
N GLU A 111 -2.13 14.32 -8.04
CA GLU A 111 -3.11 14.74 -9.04
C GLU A 111 -3.82 13.53 -9.67
N LYS A 112 -3.06 12.49 -10.05
CA LYS A 112 -3.62 11.23 -10.52
C LYS A 112 -4.55 10.60 -9.47
N ALA A 113 -4.14 10.55 -8.21
CA ALA A 113 -4.98 10.00 -7.13
C ALA A 113 -6.26 10.82 -6.90
N GLU A 114 -6.18 12.16 -7.00
CA GLU A 114 -7.35 13.03 -6.91
C GLU A 114 -8.34 12.78 -8.06
N VAL A 115 -7.85 12.61 -9.28
CA VAL A 115 -8.70 12.29 -10.44
C VAL A 115 -9.27 10.87 -10.34
N CYS A 116 -8.49 9.87 -9.90
CA CYS A 116 -9.00 8.52 -9.65
C CYS A 116 -10.14 8.53 -8.61
N ASN A 117 -9.98 9.25 -7.51
CA ASN A 117 -11.02 9.39 -6.49
C ASN A 117 -12.26 10.09 -7.06
N TRP A 118 -12.08 11.15 -7.83
CA TRP A 118 -13.20 11.83 -8.49
C TRP A 118 -13.99 10.90 -9.41
N ILE A 119 -13.31 10.08 -10.24
CA ILE A 119 -14.00 9.11 -11.09
C ILE A 119 -14.80 8.11 -10.23
N ALA A 120 -14.20 7.58 -9.16
CA ALA A 120 -14.86 6.65 -8.25
C ALA A 120 -16.11 7.27 -7.61
N ASP A 121 -16.04 8.53 -7.18
CA ASP A 121 -17.17 9.26 -6.61
C ASP A 121 -18.30 9.46 -7.64
N ARG A 122 -17.96 9.72 -8.92
CA ARG A 122 -18.96 9.83 -10.01
C ARG A 122 -19.61 8.49 -10.32
N VAL A 123 -18.85 7.40 -10.32
CA VAL A 123 -19.36 6.02 -10.48
C VAL A 123 -20.33 5.68 -9.34
N GLU A 124 -19.96 5.97 -8.09
CA GLU A 124 -20.85 5.74 -6.94
C GLU A 124 -22.13 6.58 -7.02
N ALA A 125 -22.03 7.85 -7.41
CA ALA A 125 -23.19 8.71 -7.60
C ALA A 125 -24.16 8.15 -8.66
N LEU A 126 -23.65 7.67 -9.80
CA LEU A 126 -24.47 7.02 -10.82
C LEU A 126 -25.09 5.71 -10.31
N ASN A 127 -24.35 4.90 -9.55
CA ASN A 127 -24.88 3.67 -8.97
C ASN A 127 -26.06 3.94 -8.03
N ILE A 128 -25.95 4.95 -7.16
CA ILE A 128 -27.06 5.37 -6.27
C ILE A 128 -28.27 5.84 -7.08
N GLN A 129 -28.05 6.60 -8.16
CA GLN A 129 -29.13 7.03 -9.06
C GLN A 129 -29.81 5.84 -9.75
N ILE A 130 -29.02 4.87 -10.25
CA ILE A 130 -29.53 3.62 -10.84
C ILE A 130 -30.40 2.86 -9.84
N GLU A 131 -29.92 2.63 -8.62
CA GLU A 131 -30.67 1.93 -7.57
C GLU A 131 -32.02 2.61 -7.27
N GLY A 132 -32.02 3.95 -7.23
CA GLY A 132 -33.24 4.74 -7.05
C GLY A 132 -34.23 4.59 -8.21
N LEU A 133 -33.76 4.64 -9.45
CA LEU A 133 -34.58 4.46 -10.65
C LEU A 133 -35.12 3.03 -10.75
N GLU A 134 -34.31 2.01 -10.46
CA GLU A 134 -34.71 0.60 -10.44
C GLU A 134 -35.81 0.34 -9.41
N ALA A 135 -35.72 0.95 -8.23
CA ALA A 135 -36.77 0.87 -7.21
C ALA A 135 -38.08 1.57 -7.64
N GLU A 136 -38.00 2.70 -8.37
CA GLU A 136 -39.18 3.38 -8.95
C GLU A 136 -39.85 2.47 -10.00
N VAL A 137 -39.06 1.84 -10.88
CA VAL A 137 -39.53 0.88 -11.88
C VAL A 137 -40.25 -0.28 -11.22
N GLU A 138 -39.67 -0.91 -10.19
CA GLU A 138 -40.30 -2.03 -9.47
C GLU A 138 -41.64 -1.61 -8.84
N THR A 139 -41.69 -0.42 -8.24
CA THR A 139 -42.90 0.13 -7.63
C THR A 139 -44.01 0.34 -8.66
N LEU A 140 -43.68 0.93 -9.81
CA LEU A 140 -44.62 1.15 -10.92
C LEU A 140 -45.10 -0.16 -11.53
N GLN A 141 -44.22 -1.14 -11.70
CA GLN A 141 -44.55 -2.48 -12.20
C GLN A 141 -45.50 -3.23 -11.24
N ALA A 142 -45.29 -3.13 -9.92
CA ALA A 142 -46.18 -3.71 -8.92
C ALA A 142 -47.56 -3.05 -8.92
N GLY A 143 -47.63 -1.73 -9.09
CA GLY A 143 -48.88 -0.96 -9.19
C GLY A 143 -49.67 -1.21 -10.48
N ALA A 144 -48.98 -1.44 -11.59
CA ALA A 144 -49.58 -1.65 -12.92
C ALA A 144 -50.43 -2.94 -13.02
N LYS A 145 -50.25 -3.91 -12.11
CA LYS A 145 -51.07 -5.14 -12.06
C LYS A 145 -52.55 -4.90 -11.72
N LYS A 146 -52.95 -3.68 -11.35
CA LYS A 146 -54.35 -3.26 -11.11
C LYS A 146 -54.98 -2.53 -12.31
N GLY A 147 -55.05 -3.20 -13.46
CA GLY A 147 -56.09 -3.10 -14.52
C GLY A 147 -56.43 -1.78 -15.25
N LYS A 148 -56.20 -0.57 -14.70
CA LYS A 148 -56.69 0.69 -15.29
C LYS A 148 -55.64 1.79 -15.50
N VAL A 149 -54.44 1.65 -14.92
CA VAL A 149 -53.32 2.62 -15.01
C VAL A 149 -52.17 2.05 -15.85
N LEU A 150 -52.48 1.21 -16.85
CA LEU A 150 -51.47 0.37 -17.52
C LEU A 150 -50.64 1.14 -18.57
N ALA A 151 -51.25 2.04 -19.34
CA ALA A 151 -50.58 2.69 -20.47
C ALA A 151 -49.62 3.81 -20.03
N ALA A 152 -50.06 4.70 -19.13
CA ALA A 152 -49.22 5.77 -18.61
C ALA A 152 -48.07 5.25 -17.73
N ALA A 153 -48.32 4.21 -16.92
CA ALA A 153 -47.26 3.56 -16.14
C ALA A 153 -46.23 2.87 -17.05
N ARG A 154 -46.66 2.24 -18.15
CA ARG A 154 -45.74 1.64 -19.14
C ARG A 154 -44.84 2.67 -19.83
N GLY A 155 -45.39 3.82 -20.20
CA GLY A 155 -44.60 4.92 -20.78
C GLY A 155 -43.51 5.39 -19.81
N ARG A 156 -43.90 5.64 -18.55
CA ARG A 156 -42.95 6.04 -17.50
C ARG A 156 -41.89 4.98 -17.21
N ILE A 157 -42.26 3.69 -17.17
CA ILE A 157 -41.31 2.59 -16.98
C ILE A 157 -40.27 2.58 -18.11
N SER A 158 -40.71 2.73 -19.37
CA SER A 158 -39.80 2.75 -20.52
C SER A 158 -38.80 3.91 -20.46
N GLU A 159 -39.26 5.11 -20.06
CA GLU A 159 -38.38 6.29 -19.88
C GLU A 159 -37.33 6.06 -18.78
N LEU A 160 -37.74 5.43 -17.66
CA LEU A 160 -36.84 5.12 -16.56
C LEU A 160 -35.81 4.05 -16.97
N GLU A 161 -36.23 3.02 -17.71
CA GLU A 161 -35.36 1.96 -18.22
C GLU A 161 -34.29 2.51 -19.18
N GLU A 162 -34.68 3.40 -20.10
CA GLU A 162 -33.72 4.08 -21.00
C GLU A 162 -32.72 4.94 -20.22
N LYS A 163 -33.18 5.65 -19.18
CA LYS A 163 -32.30 6.44 -18.30
C LYS A 163 -31.32 5.54 -17.52
N ILE A 164 -31.78 4.39 -17.03
CA ILE A 164 -30.93 3.41 -16.34
C ILE A 164 -29.86 2.87 -17.29
N GLU A 165 -30.22 2.52 -18.52
CA GLU A 165 -29.27 2.02 -19.53
C GLU A 165 -28.17 3.06 -19.82
N ARG A 166 -28.58 4.33 -19.98
CA ARG A 166 -27.67 5.45 -20.14
C ARG A 166 -26.73 5.64 -18.94
N HIS A 167 -27.25 5.60 -17.70
CA HIS A 167 -26.41 5.67 -16.50
C HIS A 167 -25.40 4.52 -16.44
N LYS A 168 -25.81 3.30 -16.79
CA LYS A 168 -24.92 2.13 -16.86
C LYS A 168 -23.84 2.29 -17.93
N TRP A 169 -24.17 2.91 -19.06
CA TRP A 169 -23.18 3.23 -20.10
C TRP A 169 -22.12 4.23 -19.60
N HIS A 170 -22.53 5.35 -19.01
CA HIS A 170 -21.59 6.33 -18.42
C HIS A 170 -20.76 5.71 -17.29
N GLN A 171 -21.38 4.87 -16.45
CA GLN A 171 -20.68 4.14 -15.39
C GLN A 171 -19.57 3.25 -15.98
N GLY A 172 -19.88 2.43 -16.99
CA GLY A 172 -18.89 1.56 -17.63
C GLY A 172 -17.75 2.33 -18.29
N ARG A 173 -18.04 3.50 -18.89
CA ARG A 173 -17.02 4.39 -19.45
C ARG A 173 -16.09 4.95 -18.36
N LEU A 174 -16.65 5.42 -17.25
CA LEU A 174 -15.88 5.94 -16.13
C LEU A 174 -15.02 4.84 -15.47
N GLU A 175 -15.55 3.63 -15.28
CA GLU A 175 -14.80 2.49 -14.75
C GLU A 175 -13.63 2.08 -15.67
N LEU A 176 -13.85 2.08 -16.99
CA LEU A 176 -12.79 1.86 -17.98
C LEU A 176 -11.72 2.95 -17.87
N ILE A 177 -12.11 4.22 -17.81
CA ILE A 177 -11.17 5.35 -17.67
C ILE A 177 -10.39 5.24 -16.37
N LEU A 178 -11.03 4.88 -15.25
CA LEU A 178 -10.36 4.69 -13.96
C LEU A 178 -9.25 3.64 -14.08
N ARG A 179 -9.56 2.49 -14.67
CA ARG A 179 -8.58 1.40 -14.88
C ARG A 179 -7.43 1.83 -15.80
N LEU A 180 -7.72 2.50 -16.91
CA LEU A 180 -6.70 2.99 -17.83
C LEU A 180 -5.81 4.06 -17.18
N LEU A 181 -6.41 4.96 -16.38
CA LEU A 181 -5.68 5.97 -15.63
C LEU A 181 -4.79 5.33 -14.57
N GLU A 182 -5.28 4.35 -13.81
CA GLU A 182 -4.52 3.58 -12.82
C GLU A 182 -3.33 2.86 -13.46
N ASN A 183 -3.53 2.23 -14.62
CA ASN A 183 -2.49 1.57 -15.41
C ASN A 183 -1.53 2.54 -16.11
N GLY A 184 -1.84 3.84 -16.13
CA GLY A 184 -1.04 4.85 -16.83
C GLY A 184 -1.15 4.80 -18.35
N GLN A 185 -2.25 4.24 -18.86
CA GLN A 185 -2.58 4.18 -20.30
C GLN A 185 -3.29 5.45 -20.78
N VAL A 186 -3.91 6.21 -19.87
CA VAL A 186 -4.49 7.52 -20.13
C VAL A 186 -3.86 8.55 -19.20
N ASP A 187 -3.52 9.72 -19.75
CA ASP A 187 -2.94 10.83 -19.01
C ASP A 187 -3.99 11.54 -18.14
N THR A 188 -3.61 11.94 -16.94
CA THR A 188 -4.48 12.66 -16.00
C THR A 188 -5.07 13.93 -16.62
N ASP A 189 -4.26 14.70 -17.36
CA ASP A 189 -4.70 15.93 -18.03
C ASP A 189 -5.86 15.71 -19.01
N LYS A 190 -5.86 14.58 -19.73
CA LYS A 190 -6.94 14.23 -20.67
C LYS A 190 -8.22 13.86 -19.95
N VAL A 191 -8.13 13.23 -18.78
CA VAL A 191 -9.32 12.94 -17.98
C VAL A 191 -9.89 14.22 -17.36
N VAL A 192 -9.04 15.17 -17.01
CA VAL A 192 -9.48 16.47 -16.47
C VAL A 192 -10.34 17.24 -17.47
N THR A 193 -10.09 17.13 -18.78
CA THR A 193 -10.87 17.88 -19.79
C THR A 193 -12.33 17.47 -19.84
N ILE A 194 -12.68 16.22 -19.49
CA ILE A 194 -14.06 15.73 -19.52
C ILE A 194 -14.78 15.91 -18.17
N GLN A 195 -14.12 16.45 -17.14
CA GLN A 195 -14.67 16.54 -15.79
C GLN A 195 -15.93 17.39 -15.72
N GLU A 196 -15.94 18.52 -16.41
CA GLU A 196 -17.08 19.45 -16.41
C GLU A 196 -18.31 18.80 -17.05
N ASP A 197 -18.13 18.13 -18.19
CA ASP A 197 -19.22 17.47 -18.92
C ASP A 197 -19.77 16.26 -18.14
N VAL A 198 -18.90 15.45 -17.53
CA VAL A 198 -19.31 14.35 -16.64
C VAL A 198 -20.05 14.87 -15.41
N ASN A 199 -19.57 15.96 -14.78
CA ASN A 199 -20.28 16.56 -13.64
C ASN A 199 -21.64 17.09 -14.05
N TYR A 200 -21.74 17.77 -15.20
CA TYR A 200 -22.99 18.26 -15.74
C TYR A 200 -23.99 17.11 -15.97
N TYR A 201 -23.55 15.99 -16.56
CA TYR A 201 -24.40 14.80 -16.68
C TYR A 201 -24.83 14.25 -15.30
N VAL A 202 -23.89 13.98 -14.40
CA VAL A 202 -24.18 13.31 -13.12
C VAL A 202 -25.06 14.17 -12.21
N ASP A 203 -24.84 15.48 -12.19
CA ASP A 203 -25.51 16.40 -11.28
C ASP A 203 -26.82 16.97 -11.87
N GLU A 204 -26.90 17.17 -13.19
CA GLU A 204 -28.03 17.86 -13.85
C GLU A 204 -28.94 16.96 -14.71
N ASN A 205 -28.72 15.64 -14.82
CA ASN A 205 -29.57 14.72 -15.62
C ASN A 205 -31.06 14.64 -15.20
N THR A 206 -31.47 15.33 -14.12
CA THR A 206 -32.88 15.45 -13.69
C THR A 206 -33.50 16.79 -14.07
N ASP A 207 -32.72 17.75 -14.56
CA ASP A 207 -33.20 19.05 -15.00
C ASP A 207 -34.02 18.92 -16.31
N PRO A 208 -35.23 19.49 -16.40
CA PRO A 208 -36.01 19.53 -17.64
C PRO A 208 -35.32 20.19 -18.85
N PHE A 209 -34.31 21.02 -18.61
CA PHE A 209 -33.50 21.69 -19.62
C PHE A 209 -32.15 21.00 -19.89
N PHE A 210 -31.92 19.86 -19.23
CA PHE A 210 -30.72 19.06 -19.46
C PHE A 210 -30.58 18.71 -20.94
N ALA A 211 -29.41 19.01 -21.48
CA ALA A 211 -29.02 18.66 -22.84
C ALA A 211 -27.99 17.55 -22.75
N GLU A 212 -28.33 16.39 -23.29
CA GLU A 212 -27.44 15.25 -23.28
C GLU A 212 -26.33 15.43 -24.31
N ASP A 213 -25.11 15.09 -23.89
CA ASP A 213 -23.94 15.01 -24.75
C ASP A 213 -23.45 13.55 -24.77
N GLU A 214 -23.52 12.93 -25.95
CA GLU A 214 -23.03 11.57 -26.18
C GLU A 214 -21.52 11.53 -26.53
N GLU A 215 -20.91 12.69 -26.81
CA GLU A 215 -19.53 12.82 -27.26
C GLU A 215 -18.52 13.07 -26.12
N ILE A 216 -18.97 13.09 -24.86
CA ILE A 216 -18.15 13.35 -23.65
C ILE A 216 -16.84 12.54 -23.63
N TYR A 217 -16.87 11.28 -24.06
CA TYR A 217 -15.72 10.38 -23.98
C TYR A 217 -14.96 10.22 -25.31
N SER A 218 -15.40 10.87 -26.38
CA SER A 218 -14.89 10.67 -27.74
C SER A 218 -13.39 10.98 -27.86
N ASP A 219 -12.93 12.05 -27.22
CA ASP A 219 -11.54 12.51 -27.25
C ASP A 219 -10.56 11.60 -26.47
N LEU A 220 -11.07 10.66 -25.66
CA LEU A 220 -10.26 9.71 -24.90
C LEU A 220 -9.86 8.46 -25.70
N ASN A 221 -10.43 8.26 -26.90
CA ASN A 221 -10.13 7.16 -27.82
C ASN A 221 -10.14 5.78 -27.12
N LEU A 222 -11.21 5.52 -26.37
CA LEU A 222 -11.40 4.33 -25.53
C LEU A 222 -11.66 3.03 -26.33
N GLU A 223 -11.87 3.12 -27.64
CA GLU A 223 -12.36 2.05 -28.51
C GLU A 223 -11.40 0.84 -28.59
N GLU A 224 -10.08 1.06 -28.56
CA GLU A 224 -9.08 0.00 -28.69
C GLU A 224 -8.98 -0.89 -27.43
N GLU A 225 -9.30 -0.34 -26.25
CA GLU A 225 -9.24 -1.03 -24.96
C GLU A 225 -10.63 -1.52 -24.48
N GLU A 226 -11.71 -0.98 -25.05
CA GLU A 226 -13.08 -1.44 -24.79
C GLU A 226 -13.29 -2.90 -25.21
N GLU A 227 -12.68 -3.34 -26.33
CA GLU A 227 -12.75 -4.73 -26.81
C GLU A 227 -12.13 -5.73 -25.80
N TYR A 228 -11.11 -5.32 -25.05
CA TYR A 228 -10.49 -6.13 -24.00
C TYR A 228 -11.23 -6.06 -22.66
N PHE A 229 -11.89 -4.93 -22.38
CA PHE A 229 -12.63 -4.71 -21.14
C PHE A 229 -13.96 -5.48 -21.12
N VAL A 230 -14.70 -5.50 -22.24
CA VAL A 230 -15.97 -6.22 -22.37
C VAL A 230 -15.80 -7.74 -22.14
N VAL A 231 -14.70 -8.33 -22.62
CA VAL A 231 -14.37 -9.76 -22.42
C VAL A 231 -14.19 -10.13 -20.94
N GLY A 232 -13.85 -9.16 -20.07
CA GLY A 232 -13.72 -9.36 -18.62
C GLY A 232 -15.02 -9.20 -17.83
N MET A 233 -16.02 -8.50 -18.38
CA MET A 233 -17.31 -8.22 -17.72
C MET A 233 -18.34 -9.34 -17.98
N GLU A 234 -18.21 -10.07 -19.09
CA GLU A 234 -19.12 -11.16 -19.48
C GLU A 234 -19.04 -12.41 -18.57
N ASP A 235 -18.00 -12.55 -17.72
CA ASP A 235 -17.86 -13.69 -16.79
C ASP A 235 -18.82 -13.63 -15.59
N HIS A 236 -19.49 -12.49 -15.36
CA HIS A 236 -20.37 -12.31 -14.18
C HIS A 236 -21.88 -12.17 -14.47
N SER A 237 -22.33 -12.19 -15.73
CA SER A 237 -23.76 -11.96 -16.05
C SER A 237 -24.52 -13.13 -16.71
N HIS A 238 -23.88 -14.27 -17.02
CA HIS A 238 -24.62 -15.42 -17.57
C HIS A 238 -24.10 -16.79 -17.14
N LYS A 239 -24.60 -17.30 -16.00
CA LYS A 239 -25.18 -18.67 -15.86
C LYS A 239 -25.46 -19.05 -14.39
N GLY A 240 -26.63 -18.68 -13.90
CA GLY A 240 -27.51 -19.63 -13.20
C GLY A 240 -28.76 -19.76 -14.10
N SER A 241 -29.33 -20.91 -14.40
CA SER A 241 -29.29 -22.25 -13.83
C SER A 241 -30.01 -23.15 -14.85
N GLU A 242 -29.53 -24.37 -15.12
CA GLU A 242 -30.39 -25.56 -15.24
C GLU A 242 -29.58 -26.85 -15.44
N ASP A 243 -29.77 -27.72 -14.44
CA ASP A 243 -29.83 -29.17 -14.44
C ASP A 243 -28.61 -30.07 -14.68
N SER A 244 -28.63 -31.12 -13.85
CA SER A 244 -27.63 -32.12 -13.54
C SER A 244 -27.40 -33.12 -14.67
N LYS A 245 -26.16 -33.58 -14.82
CA LYS A 245 -25.81 -35.02 -14.97
C LYS A 245 -24.30 -35.24 -14.84
N ASP A 246 -23.98 -36.26 -14.03
CA ASP A 246 -22.67 -36.87 -13.79
C ASP A 246 -21.78 -37.02 -15.04
N ASP A 247 -20.47 -36.70 -14.92
CA ASP A 247 -19.40 -37.71 -14.77
C ASP A 247 -18.01 -37.02 -14.61
N HIS A 248 -17.15 -37.57 -13.74
CA HIS A 248 -15.74 -37.15 -13.52
C HIS A 248 -14.81 -38.13 -14.29
N PRO A 249 -13.46 -37.94 -14.33
CA PRO A 249 -12.66 -36.90 -14.99
C PRO A 249 -11.63 -37.52 -15.97
N GLU A 250 -11.06 -36.79 -16.94
CA GLU A 250 -9.87 -37.30 -17.67
C GLU A 250 -8.73 -36.27 -17.77
N LEU A 251 -7.55 -36.75 -17.38
CA LEU A 251 -6.29 -36.04 -17.20
C LEU A 251 -5.55 -35.80 -18.53
N ALA A 252 -4.77 -34.70 -18.53
CA ALA A 252 -3.98 -34.15 -19.64
C ALA A 252 -3.04 -35.12 -20.40
N PRO A 253 -2.75 -34.87 -21.70
CA PRO A 253 -1.66 -35.53 -22.40
C PRO A 253 -0.37 -34.71 -22.42
N LYS A 254 0.72 -35.30 -21.89
CA LYS A 254 2.11 -34.84 -22.09
C LYS A 254 2.65 -35.29 -23.45
N ARG A 255 3.24 -34.35 -24.19
CA ARG A 255 3.90 -34.57 -25.49
C ARG A 255 5.23 -35.32 -25.35
N HIS A 256 5.44 -36.31 -26.21
CA HIS A 256 6.70 -37.03 -26.44
C HIS A 256 7.40 -36.45 -27.66
N LEU A 257 8.72 -36.21 -27.57
CA LEU A 257 9.62 -36.19 -28.73
C LEU A 257 10.89 -37.00 -28.39
N LYS A 258 10.99 -38.14 -29.09
CA LYS A 258 12.16 -38.99 -29.39
C LYS A 258 13.05 -38.22 -30.40
N GLU A 259 14.33 -38.48 -30.66
CA GLU A 259 15.34 -39.49 -30.33
C GLU A 259 16.66 -38.93 -30.93
N ALA A 260 17.82 -39.27 -30.37
CA ALA A 260 19.08 -39.32 -31.13
C ALA A 260 20.02 -40.34 -30.48
N GLU A 261 20.57 -41.20 -31.34
CA GLU A 261 21.47 -42.34 -31.14
C GLU A 261 22.83 -41.93 -30.48
N SER A 262 23.77 -42.77 -30.07
CA SER A 262 24.21 -44.09 -30.52
C SER A 262 25.24 -44.66 -29.52
N ASP A 263 25.14 -45.97 -29.31
CA ASP A 263 26.21 -46.99 -29.26
C ASP A 263 27.28 -47.08 -28.14
N ALA A 264 27.58 -48.35 -27.83
CA ALA A 264 28.85 -48.94 -27.43
C ALA A 264 29.37 -48.87 -25.96
N THR A 265 29.15 -50.03 -25.29
CA THR A 265 30.12 -50.82 -24.47
C THR A 265 30.50 -50.39 -23.04
N SER A 266 30.00 -51.19 -22.09
CA SER A 266 30.63 -51.92 -20.96
C SER A 266 31.85 -51.35 -20.18
N LEU A 267 31.95 -51.72 -18.89
CA LEU A 267 33.12 -52.24 -18.15
C LEU A 267 32.80 -52.29 -16.62
N PRO A 268 33.56 -52.98 -15.73
CA PRO A 268 33.66 -54.44 -15.59
C PRO A 268 33.45 -54.92 -14.12
N ILE A 269 33.28 -56.24 -13.90
CA ILE A 269 33.40 -56.87 -12.58
C ILE A 269 34.73 -57.65 -12.49
N ARG A 270 35.66 -57.07 -11.71
CA ARG A 270 36.51 -57.64 -10.64
C ARG A 270 37.42 -58.88 -10.85
N ALA A 271 38.69 -58.65 -10.47
CA ALA A 271 39.74 -59.53 -9.90
C ALA A 271 40.34 -60.62 -10.80
N GLY A 272 41.66 -60.77 -10.97
CA GLY A 272 42.78 -60.36 -10.12
C GLY A 272 43.38 -61.59 -9.46
N THR A 273 44.46 -62.14 -10.04
CA THR A 273 45.29 -63.15 -9.39
C THR A 273 46.76 -62.74 -9.39
N SER A 274 47.38 -63.02 -8.24
CA SER A 274 48.79 -63.33 -8.01
C SER A 274 49.84 -62.20 -8.04
N LYS A 275 50.34 -61.90 -6.83
CA LYS A 275 51.70 -61.39 -6.54
C LYS A 275 52.78 -62.30 -7.16
N PRO A 276 54.04 -61.85 -7.28
CA PRO A 276 55.01 -62.11 -6.20
C PRO A 276 56.03 -60.96 -5.94
N VAL A 277 56.91 -61.25 -4.99
CA VAL A 277 57.80 -60.42 -4.14
C VAL A 277 59.14 -60.03 -4.87
N PRO A 278 60.18 -59.49 -4.20
CA PRO A 278 60.72 -58.13 -4.35
C PRO A 278 62.11 -58.08 -5.03
N ALA A 279 62.69 -56.88 -5.20
CA ALA A 279 64.11 -56.65 -4.89
C ALA A 279 64.51 -55.16 -4.94
N LYS A 280 65.24 -54.77 -3.87
CA LYS A 280 66.10 -53.60 -3.63
C LYS A 280 65.45 -52.26 -3.29
#